data_AF-A0A067NSK1-F1
#
_entry.id   AF-A0A067NSK1-F1
#
_cell.length_a   1.000
_cell.length_b   1.000
_cell.length_c   1.000
_cell.angle_alpha   90.00
_cell.angle_beta   90.00
_cell.angle_gamma   90.00
#
_symmetry.space_group_name_H-M   'P 1'
#
loop_
_entity.id
_entity.type
_entity.pdbx_description
1 polymer ?
#
loop_
_entity_poly.entity_id
_entity_poly.type
_entity_poly.pdbx_seq_one_letter_code
_entity_poly.pdbx_strand_id
1 'polypeptide(L)'
;MSSKHPQPTPDQFIALSCANVGVGPGGTTSMLARCSIVDYKGNTLIDCYVLPTMQVSDYRTATTGIEAHHLQSGKAMPFSTVQKTVAKFIKGKIIVGHCIWNDLSVLGIPHPAVATRDVSLYIPFRNALRSPHQVVGLQTLCWHLMCRRCQDGQQHPLENARAALDLYRSYSGEWEASISKGDWPSALPPSTFSRCYL
;
A
#
# COMPACT_ATOMS: atom_id res chain seq x y z
N MET A 1 5.97 33.89 -0.61
CA MET A 1 7.09 32.93 -0.52
C MET A 1 6.82 31.83 -1.53
N SER A 2 7.70 31.62 -2.51
CA SER A 2 7.54 30.55 -3.51
C SER A 2 7.68 29.19 -2.81
N SER A 3 6.77 28.24 -3.04
CA SER A 3 6.86 26.92 -2.42
C SER A 3 8.14 26.21 -2.87
N LYS A 4 8.85 25.55 -1.95
CA LYS A 4 10.08 24.81 -2.28
C LYS A 4 9.78 23.58 -3.12
N HIS A 5 8.59 23.01 -2.93
CA HIS A 5 8.07 21.89 -3.69
C HIS A 5 6.70 22.25 -4.29
N PRO A 6 6.48 22.03 -5.59
CA PRO A 6 5.17 22.26 -6.22
C PRO A 6 4.14 21.25 -5.67
N GLN A 7 2.91 21.72 -5.51
CA GLN A 7 1.79 20.88 -5.10
C GLN A 7 1.47 19.86 -6.22
N PRO A 8 1.41 18.56 -5.91
CA PRO A 8 1.10 17.55 -6.91
C PRO A 8 -0.36 17.59 -7.35
N THR A 9 -0.61 17.28 -8.62
CA THR A 9 -1.95 17.17 -9.18
C THR A 9 -2.54 15.77 -8.95
N PRO A 10 -3.88 15.63 -8.91
CA PRO A 10 -4.55 14.34 -8.69
C PRO A 10 -4.07 13.18 -9.57
N ASP A 11 -3.73 13.44 -10.84
CA ASP A 11 -3.27 12.42 -11.78
C ASP A 11 -1.86 11.87 -11.44
N GLN A 12 -1.11 12.55 -10.58
CA GLN A 12 0.18 12.06 -10.08
C GLN A 12 0.03 11.02 -8.97
N PHE A 13 -1.17 10.86 -8.40
CA PHE A 13 -1.42 9.92 -7.32
C PHE A 13 -2.03 8.62 -7.80
N ILE A 14 -1.58 7.54 -7.16
CA ILE A 14 -2.22 6.23 -7.21
C ILE A 14 -2.25 5.66 -5.80
N ALA A 15 -3.18 4.75 -5.52
CA ALA A 15 -3.13 3.96 -4.30
C ALA A 15 -2.81 2.50 -4.60
N LEU A 16 -1.94 1.90 -3.80
CA LEU A 16 -1.44 0.54 -3.97
C LEU A 16 -1.73 -0.27 -2.70
N SER A 17 -2.17 -1.51 -2.88
CA SER A 17 -2.18 -2.51 -1.81
C SER A 17 -2.04 -3.90 -2.42
N CYS A 18 -1.32 -4.76 -1.71
CA CYS A 18 -1.12 -6.16 -2.07
C CYS A 18 -1.63 -7.08 -0.97
N ALA A 19 -2.02 -8.30 -1.36
CA ALA A 19 -2.14 -9.44 -0.46
C ALA A 19 -1.11 -10.50 -0.84
N ASN A 20 -0.67 -11.22 0.18
CA ASN A 20 0.41 -12.17 0.08
C ASN A 20 0.02 -13.53 0.66
N VAL A 21 0.71 -14.55 0.18
CA VAL A 21 0.71 -15.92 0.72
C VAL A 21 2.09 -16.21 1.30
N GLY A 22 2.17 -17.24 2.14
CA GLY A 22 3.40 -17.78 2.70
C GLY A 22 4.01 -18.86 1.83
N VAL A 23 5.31 -18.75 1.54
CA VAL A 23 6.14 -19.77 0.89
C VAL A 23 7.31 -20.17 1.77
N GLY A 24 7.93 -21.32 1.46
CA GLY A 24 9.04 -21.87 2.23
C GLY A 24 8.61 -22.52 3.55
N PRO A 25 9.56 -22.96 4.39
CA PRO A 25 9.26 -23.66 5.64
C PRO A 25 8.30 -22.85 6.52
N GLY A 26 7.13 -23.43 6.80
CA GLY A 26 6.08 -22.82 7.62
C GLY A 26 5.42 -21.56 7.03
N GLY A 27 5.59 -21.26 5.74
CA GLY A 27 4.97 -20.08 5.12
C GLY A 27 5.51 -18.72 5.61
N THR A 28 6.73 -18.73 6.14
CA THR A 28 7.39 -17.57 6.76
C THR A 28 7.77 -16.48 5.77
N THR A 29 8.02 -16.83 4.51
CA THR A 29 8.38 -15.86 3.47
C THR A 29 7.12 -15.40 2.74
N SER A 30 6.86 -14.09 2.74
CA SER A 30 5.70 -13.52 2.04
C SER A 30 5.95 -13.45 0.54
N MET A 31 5.00 -13.94 -0.25
CA MET A 31 5.00 -13.86 -1.71
C MET A 31 3.71 -13.22 -2.21
N LEU A 32 3.81 -12.34 -3.22
CA LEU A 32 2.66 -11.66 -3.83
C LEU A 32 1.65 -12.66 -4.39
N ALA A 33 0.37 -12.46 -4.07
CA ALA A 33 -0.72 -13.31 -4.55
C ALA A 33 -1.94 -12.53 -5.07
N ARG A 34 -2.09 -11.25 -4.69
CA ARG A 34 -3.05 -10.32 -5.29
C ARG A 34 -2.51 -8.90 -5.21
N CYS A 35 -2.72 -8.11 -6.26
CA CYS A 35 -2.31 -6.71 -6.32
C CYS A 35 -3.46 -5.85 -6.84
N SER A 36 -3.72 -4.73 -6.17
CA SER A 36 -4.69 -3.75 -6.62
C SER A 36 -4.07 -2.34 -6.67
N ILE A 37 -4.36 -1.62 -7.75
CA ILE A 37 -4.02 -0.21 -7.93
C ILE A 37 -5.28 0.56 -8.30
N VAL A 38 -5.50 1.70 -7.64
CA VAL A 38 -6.57 2.64 -7.99
C VAL A 38 -6.01 4.02 -8.33
N ASP A 39 -6.73 4.76 -9.17
CA ASP A 39 -6.45 6.19 -9.40
C ASP A 39 -6.88 7.05 -8.21
N TYR A 40 -6.61 8.36 -8.24
CA TYR A 40 -6.98 9.29 -7.18
C TYR A 40 -8.50 9.40 -6.94
N LYS A 41 -9.34 9.05 -7.91
CA LYS A 41 -10.80 9.02 -7.76
C LYS A 41 -11.29 7.70 -7.15
N GLY A 42 -10.42 6.70 -7.02
CA GLY A 42 -10.73 5.36 -6.52
C GLY A 42 -11.14 4.37 -7.62
N ASN A 43 -11.02 4.74 -8.90
CA ASN A 43 -11.28 3.83 -10.01
C ASN A 43 -10.18 2.78 -10.10
N THR A 44 -10.56 1.54 -10.35
CA THR A 44 -9.62 0.42 -10.46
C THR A 44 -8.79 0.53 -11.74
N LEU A 45 -7.47 0.59 -11.59
CA LEU A 45 -6.50 0.49 -12.68
C LEU A 45 -5.99 -0.94 -12.83
N ILE A 46 -5.75 -1.61 -11.70
CA ILE A 46 -5.37 -3.03 -11.62
C ILE A 46 -6.13 -3.66 -10.46
N ASP A 47 -6.69 -4.84 -10.65
CA ASP A 47 -7.03 -5.76 -9.57
C ASP A 47 -6.89 -7.18 -10.09
N CYS A 48 -5.88 -7.91 -9.63
CA CYS A 48 -5.57 -9.23 -10.18
C CYS A 48 -4.93 -10.16 -9.17
N TYR A 49 -5.22 -11.46 -9.30
CA TYR A 49 -4.46 -12.51 -8.65
C TYR A 49 -3.13 -12.74 -9.38
N VAL A 50 -2.11 -13.12 -8.62
CA VAL A 50 -0.74 -13.27 -9.09
C VAL A 50 -0.27 -14.69 -8.83
N LEU A 51 0.27 -15.34 -9.85
CA LEU A 51 0.80 -16.68 -9.76
C LEU A 51 2.12 -16.66 -8.97
N PRO A 52 2.21 -17.34 -7.82
CA PRO A 52 3.45 -17.46 -7.06
C PRO A 52 4.52 -18.21 -7.87
N THR A 53 5.78 -17.81 -7.74
CA THR A 53 6.93 -18.48 -8.37
C THR A 53 7.52 -19.59 -7.50
N MET A 54 7.00 -19.75 -6.29
CA MET A 54 7.36 -20.80 -5.34
C MET A 54 6.10 -21.50 -4.85
N GLN A 55 6.24 -22.75 -4.40
CA GLN A 55 5.14 -23.50 -3.83
C GLN A 55 4.60 -22.81 -2.57
N VAL A 56 3.29 -22.59 -2.55
CA VAL A 56 2.59 -22.00 -1.41
C VAL A 56 2.49 -23.03 -0.29
N SER A 57 2.96 -22.64 0.89
CA SER A 57 2.90 -23.44 2.12
C SER A 57 1.80 -22.96 3.06
N ASP A 58 1.44 -21.67 2.98
CA ASP A 58 0.33 -21.09 3.73
C ASP A 58 -0.40 -20.04 2.87
N TYR A 59 -1.69 -20.23 2.63
CA TYR A 59 -2.48 -19.28 1.84
C TYR A 59 -2.93 -18.05 2.63
N ARG A 60 -2.80 -18.07 3.96
CA ARG A 60 -3.29 -17.01 4.86
C ARG A 60 -4.77 -16.72 4.64
N THR A 61 -5.56 -17.75 4.30
CA THR A 61 -6.95 -17.64 3.84
C THR A 61 -7.85 -16.95 4.87
N ALA A 62 -7.64 -17.22 6.15
CA ALA A 62 -8.40 -16.57 7.23
C ALA A 62 -8.26 -15.04 7.21
N THR A 63 -7.11 -14.52 6.78
CA THR A 63 -6.84 -13.08 6.70
C THR A 63 -7.11 -12.51 5.32
N THR A 64 -6.75 -13.20 4.24
CA THR A 64 -6.73 -12.62 2.88
C THR A 64 -7.86 -13.11 1.97
N GLY A 65 -8.53 -14.21 2.34
CA GLY A 65 -9.48 -14.90 1.47
C GLY A 65 -8.87 -15.59 0.26
N ILE A 66 -7.54 -15.61 0.14
CA ILE A 66 -6.87 -16.28 -0.96
C ILE A 66 -6.92 -17.80 -0.73
N GLU A 67 -7.18 -18.53 -1.82
CA GLU A 67 -7.29 -19.99 -1.84
C GLU A 67 -6.55 -20.52 -3.06
N ALA A 68 -6.22 -21.81 -3.04
CA ALA A 68 -5.49 -22.49 -4.12
C ALA A 68 -6.13 -22.27 -5.50
N HIS A 69 -7.46 -22.30 -5.57
CA HIS A 69 -8.18 -22.16 -6.84
C HIS A 69 -8.05 -20.76 -7.47
N HIS A 70 -7.75 -19.73 -6.67
CA HIS A 70 -7.50 -18.37 -7.16
C HIS A 70 -6.15 -18.26 -7.86
N LEU A 71 -5.16 -19.05 -7.44
CA LEU A 71 -3.76 -18.98 -7.91
C LEU A 71 -3.44 -20.00 -9.01
N GLN A 72 -4.46 -20.48 -9.71
CA GLN A 72 -4.29 -21.42 -10.82
C GLN A 72 -3.92 -20.71 -12.12
N SER A 73 -3.19 -21.41 -12.99
CA SER A 73 -2.92 -20.95 -14.35
C SER A 73 -4.24 -20.66 -15.08
N GLY A 74 -4.33 -19.51 -15.74
CA GLY A 74 -5.54 -19.02 -16.41
C GLY A 74 -6.46 -18.15 -15.53
N LYS A 75 -6.33 -18.20 -14.20
CA LYS A 75 -7.05 -17.30 -13.26
C LYS A 75 -6.14 -16.23 -12.66
N ALA A 76 -4.86 -16.56 -12.44
CA ALA A 76 -3.85 -15.65 -11.96
C ALA A 76 -2.86 -15.26 -13.06
N MET A 77 -2.36 -14.02 -13.01
CA MET A 77 -1.36 -13.53 -13.93
C MET A 77 0.06 -13.92 -13.48
N PRO A 78 1.00 -14.20 -14.41
CA PRO A 78 2.39 -14.45 -14.06
C PRO A 78 3.01 -13.28 -13.28
N PHE A 79 3.75 -13.58 -12.21
CA PHE A 79 4.40 -12.57 -11.37
C PHE A 79 5.22 -11.55 -12.18
N SER A 80 6.01 -12.00 -13.14
CA SER A 80 6.85 -11.14 -13.98
C SER A 80 6.04 -10.13 -14.81
N THR A 81 4.86 -10.52 -15.29
CA THR A 81 3.94 -9.64 -16.01
C THR A 81 3.35 -8.59 -15.08
N VAL A 82 2.90 -9.01 -13.90
CA VAL A 82 2.33 -8.08 -12.89
C VAL A 82 3.39 -7.11 -12.41
N GLN A 83 4.59 -7.58 -12.07
CA GLN A 83 5.71 -6.75 -11.61
C GLN A 83 6.06 -5.67 -12.64
N LYS A 84 6.23 -6.03 -13.92
CA LYS A 84 6.50 -5.06 -15.00
C LYS A 84 5.37 -4.04 -15.17
N THR A 85 4.13 -4.50 -15.07
CA THR A 85 2.94 -3.66 -15.21
C THR A 85 2.87 -2.65 -14.06
N VAL A 86 2.96 -3.13 -12.81
CA VAL A 86 2.97 -2.29 -11.61
C VAL A 86 4.14 -1.29 -11.65
N ALA A 87 5.35 -1.72 -12.00
CA ALA A 87 6.50 -0.83 -12.15
C ALA A 87 6.24 0.32 -13.14
N LYS A 88 5.53 0.04 -14.24
CA LYS A 88 5.13 1.07 -15.21
C LYS A 88 4.09 2.03 -14.64
N PHE A 89 3.11 1.54 -13.87
CA PHE A 89 2.08 2.39 -13.27
C PHE A 89 2.64 3.30 -12.18
N ILE A 90 3.54 2.81 -11.33
CA ILE A 90 4.05 3.58 -10.19
C ILE A 90 5.18 4.55 -10.56
N LYS A 91 5.80 4.37 -11.73
CA LYS A 91 6.91 5.21 -12.18
C LYS A 91 6.48 6.68 -12.29
N GLY A 92 7.16 7.55 -11.54
CA GLY A 92 6.87 8.99 -11.52
C GLY A 92 5.56 9.35 -10.82
N LYS A 93 4.93 8.41 -10.10
CA LYS A 93 3.72 8.64 -9.30
C LYS A 93 4.05 8.78 -7.82
N ILE A 94 3.12 9.38 -7.09
CA ILE A 94 3.09 9.36 -5.64
C ILE A 94 2.19 8.20 -5.20
N ILE A 95 2.74 7.26 -4.43
CA ILE A 95 2.02 6.09 -3.96
C ILE A 95 1.36 6.40 -2.62
N VAL A 96 0.05 6.24 -2.56
CA VAL A 96 -0.73 6.24 -1.32
C VAL A 96 -0.97 4.79 -0.88
N GLY A 97 -0.86 4.51 0.41
CA GLY A 97 -1.06 3.15 0.92
C GLY A 97 -0.91 3.06 2.42
N HIS A 98 -0.92 1.83 2.93
CA HIS A 98 -0.73 1.52 4.35
C HIS A 98 0.37 0.48 4.48
N CYS A 99 1.43 0.80 5.23
CA CYS A 99 2.63 -0.03 5.34
C CYS A 99 3.22 -0.40 3.97
N ILE A 100 3.40 0.59 3.10
CA ILE A 100 3.77 0.46 1.68
C ILE A 100 5.05 -0.37 1.48
N TRP A 101 5.94 -0.40 2.48
CA TRP A 101 7.14 -1.25 2.43
C TRP A 101 6.84 -2.73 2.26
N ASN A 102 5.71 -3.22 2.80
CA ASN A 102 5.30 -4.61 2.63
C ASN A 102 4.94 -4.88 1.17
N ASP A 103 4.19 -3.97 0.54
CA ASP A 103 3.79 -4.07 -0.88
C ASP A 103 5.02 -4.01 -1.79
N LEU A 104 5.87 -3.00 -1.61
CA LEU A 104 7.09 -2.84 -2.41
C LEU A 104 8.05 -4.02 -2.24
N SER A 105 8.14 -4.60 -1.03
CA SER A 105 8.99 -5.76 -0.78
C SER A 105 8.50 -7.02 -1.50
N VAL A 106 7.20 -7.30 -1.53
CA VAL A 106 6.68 -8.49 -2.23
C VAL A 106 6.62 -8.29 -3.74
N LEU A 107 6.50 -7.04 -4.21
CA LEU A 107 6.64 -6.68 -5.61
C LEU A 107 8.10 -6.70 -6.07
N GLY A 108 9.05 -6.49 -5.17
CA GLY A 108 10.47 -6.34 -5.51
C GLY A 108 10.76 -5.09 -6.35
N ILE A 109 9.99 -4.00 -6.13
CA ILE A 109 10.14 -2.74 -6.87
C ILE A 109 10.46 -1.63 -5.87
N PRO A 110 11.61 -0.95 -5.99
CA PRO A 110 11.92 0.19 -5.14
C PRO A 110 11.19 1.45 -5.60
N HIS A 111 10.86 2.34 -4.66
CA HIS A 111 10.18 3.62 -4.96
C HIS A 111 10.75 4.75 -4.09
N PRO A 112 10.90 5.99 -4.60
CA PRO A 112 11.43 7.10 -3.80
C PRO A 112 10.59 7.35 -2.54
N ALA A 113 11.23 7.41 -1.37
CA ALA A 113 10.51 7.59 -0.09
C ALA A 113 9.68 8.89 -0.07
N VAL A 114 10.23 9.97 -0.64
CA VAL A 114 9.56 11.27 -0.77
C VAL A 114 8.30 11.24 -1.64
N ALA A 115 8.19 10.25 -2.54
CA ALA A 115 7.06 10.01 -3.42
C ALA A 115 6.10 8.96 -2.84
N THR A 116 6.01 8.86 -1.51
CA THR A 116 5.02 8.04 -0.81
C THR A 116 4.16 8.87 0.14
N ARG A 117 2.92 8.43 0.33
CA ARG A 117 1.97 8.91 1.34
C ARG A 117 1.44 7.69 2.09
N ASP A 118 2.28 7.18 2.98
CA ASP A 118 1.93 6.03 3.82
C ASP A 118 1.11 6.50 5.03
N VAL A 119 -0.18 6.16 5.05
CA VAL A 119 -1.09 6.57 6.12
C VAL A 119 -0.72 5.94 7.46
N SER A 120 0.07 4.87 7.47
CA SER A 120 0.58 4.26 8.70
C SER A 120 1.78 5.02 9.29
N LEU A 121 2.49 5.80 8.47
CA LEU A 121 3.65 6.60 8.88
C LEU A 121 3.30 8.06 9.15
N TYR A 122 2.13 8.53 8.73
CA TYR A 122 1.70 9.92 8.94
C TYR A 122 1.58 10.24 10.43
N ILE A 123 2.47 11.11 10.92
CA ILE A 123 2.60 11.42 12.36
C ILE A 123 1.32 12.01 12.94
N PRO A 124 0.59 12.92 12.24
CA PRO A 124 -0.69 13.43 12.75
C PRO A 124 -1.73 12.34 13.04
N PHE A 125 -1.82 11.28 12.23
CA PHE A 125 -2.75 10.17 12.50
C PHE A 125 -2.34 9.39 13.76
N ARG A 126 -1.04 9.13 13.92
CA ARG A 126 -0.53 8.46 15.13
C ARG A 126 -0.79 9.28 16.39
N ASN A 127 -0.59 10.59 16.31
CA ASN A 127 -0.82 11.52 17.42
C ASN A 127 -2.31 11.60 17.79
N ALA A 128 -3.21 11.65 16.80
CA ALA A 128 -4.65 11.64 17.03
C ALA A 128 -5.11 10.40 17.81
N LEU A 129 -4.43 9.26 17.64
CA LEU A 129 -4.69 8.00 18.34
C LEU A 129 -3.73 7.73 19.52
N ARG A 130 -2.97 8.74 19.98
CA ARG A 130 -2.03 8.65 21.11
C ARG A 130 -0.99 7.53 20.97
N SER A 131 -0.56 7.24 19.74
CA SER A 131 0.36 6.16 19.39
C SER A 131 1.54 6.63 18.52
N PRO A 132 2.30 7.67 18.94
CA PRO A 132 3.30 8.35 18.10
C PRO A 132 4.40 7.42 17.55
N HIS A 133 4.76 6.38 18.30
CA HIS A 133 5.87 5.48 17.99
C HIS A 133 5.41 4.10 17.46
N GLN A 134 4.11 3.90 17.25
CA GLN A 134 3.57 2.62 16.81
C GLN A 134 2.88 2.73 15.45
N VAL A 135 3.00 1.67 14.65
CA VAL A 135 2.24 1.51 13.42
C VAL A 135 0.81 1.12 13.81
N VAL A 136 -0.16 1.95 13.43
CA VAL A 136 -1.57 1.68 13.66
C VAL A 136 -2.17 0.98 12.45
N GLY A 137 -3.01 -0.05 12.67
CA GLY A 137 -3.66 -0.79 11.60
C GLY A 137 -4.66 0.05 10.79
N LEU A 138 -4.84 -0.29 9.51
CA LEU A 138 -5.71 0.45 8.60
C LEU A 138 -7.17 0.50 9.08
N GLN A 139 -7.69 -0.62 9.60
CA GLN A 139 -9.02 -0.71 10.18
C GLN A 139 -9.20 0.27 11.35
N THR A 140 -8.22 0.32 12.27
CA THR A 140 -8.24 1.25 13.40
C THR A 140 -8.18 2.71 12.94
N LEU A 141 -7.34 3.02 11.95
CA LEU A 141 -7.27 4.36 11.37
C LEU A 141 -8.61 4.78 10.74
N CYS A 142 -9.21 3.92 9.91
CA CYS A 142 -10.49 4.20 9.27
C CYS A 142 -11.61 4.38 10.29
N TRP A 143 -11.64 3.53 11.32
CA TRP A 143 -12.65 3.62 12.37
C TRP A 143 -12.56 4.95 13.13
N HIS A 144 -11.37 5.29 13.64
CA HIS A 144 -11.22 6.48 14.49
C HIS A 144 -11.22 7.81 13.74
N LEU A 145 -10.71 7.84 12.50
CA LEU A 145 -10.53 9.09 11.75
C LEU A 145 -11.66 9.35 10.74
N MET A 146 -12.40 8.33 10.34
CA MET A 146 -13.46 8.44 9.33
C MET A 146 -14.81 7.86 9.78
N CYS A 147 -14.90 7.28 10.98
CA CYS A 147 -16.09 6.55 11.45
C CYS A 147 -16.54 5.47 10.45
N ARG A 148 -15.59 4.84 9.74
CA ARG A 148 -15.85 3.88 8.67
C ARG A 148 -15.23 2.53 8.99
N ARG A 149 -16.00 1.47 8.82
CA ARG A 149 -15.49 0.09 8.87
C ARG A 149 -14.86 -0.29 7.53
N CYS A 150 -13.76 -1.04 7.61
CA CYS A 150 -13.14 -1.71 6.47
C CYS A 150 -12.49 -3.00 6.95
N GLN A 151 -12.14 -3.90 6.03
CA GLN A 151 -11.59 -5.22 6.37
C GLN A 151 -12.54 -6.03 7.27
N ASP A 152 -13.85 -5.89 7.07
CA ASP A 152 -14.84 -6.68 7.78
C ASP A 152 -14.80 -8.12 7.22
N GLY A 153 -14.22 -9.03 7.99
CA GLY A 153 -13.95 -10.41 7.56
C GLY A 153 -12.53 -10.56 7.01
N GLN A 154 -12.40 -10.62 5.69
CA GLN A 154 -11.11 -10.80 5.01
C GLN A 154 -10.58 -9.47 4.46
N GLN A 155 -9.26 -9.33 4.43
CA GLN A 155 -8.58 -8.17 3.87
C GLN A 155 -8.60 -8.25 2.34
N HIS A 156 -9.18 -7.25 1.70
CA HIS A 156 -9.20 -7.11 0.25
C HIS A 156 -8.28 -5.96 -0.20
N PRO A 157 -7.25 -6.22 -1.02
CA PRO A 157 -6.32 -5.18 -1.45
C PRO A 157 -7.00 -4.00 -2.14
N LEU A 158 -8.06 -4.24 -2.93
CA LEU A 158 -8.82 -3.16 -3.57
C LEU A 158 -9.52 -2.24 -2.56
N GLU A 159 -10.12 -2.81 -1.49
CA GLU A 159 -10.72 -2.04 -0.41
C GLU A 159 -9.65 -1.27 0.36
N ASN A 160 -8.53 -1.94 0.70
CA ASN A 160 -7.42 -1.33 1.44
C ASN A 160 -6.81 -0.15 0.68
N ALA A 161 -6.58 -0.28 -0.62
CA ALA A 161 -6.05 0.78 -1.47
C ALA A 161 -6.98 2.00 -1.46
N ARG A 162 -8.30 1.79 -1.63
CA ARG A 162 -9.29 2.86 -1.54
C ARG A 162 -9.35 3.47 -0.14
N ALA A 163 -9.24 2.66 0.91
CA ALA A 163 -9.27 3.13 2.27
C ALA A 163 -8.09 4.01 2.66
N ALA A 164 -6.87 3.60 2.28
CA ALA A 164 -5.70 4.45 2.45
C ALA A 164 -5.82 5.74 1.63
N LEU A 165 -6.37 5.66 0.41
CA LEU A 165 -6.61 6.83 -0.42
C LEU A 165 -7.61 7.81 0.20
N ASP A 166 -8.71 7.32 0.75
CA ASP A 166 -9.73 8.16 1.38
C ASP A 166 -9.17 8.86 2.64
N LEU A 167 -8.40 8.13 3.47
CA LEU A 167 -7.66 8.70 4.59
C LEU A 167 -6.72 9.83 4.14
N TYR A 168 -5.89 9.56 3.12
CA TYR A 168 -5.00 10.57 2.55
C TYR A 168 -5.77 11.79 2.03
N ARG A 169 -6.82 11.58 1.22
CA ARG A 169 -7.62 12.66 0.63
C ARG A 169 -8.23 13.57 1.69
N SER A 170 -8.69 13.00 2.80
CA SER A 170 -9.28 13.75 3.92
C SER A 170 -8.31 14.73 4.58
N TYR A 171 -7.00 14.49 4.46
CA TYR A 171 -5.95 15.32 5.07
C TYR A 171 -4.92 15.85 4.04
N SER A 172 -5.19 15.67 2.74
CA SER A 172 -4.24 15.98 1.66
C SER A 172 -3.81 17.45 1.67
N GLY A 173 -4.71 18.37 2.00
CA GLY A 173 -4.39 19.79 2.12
C GLY A 173 -3.30 20.08 3.15
N GLU A 174 -3.42 19.53 4.37
CA GLU A 174 -2.43 19.70 5.43
C GLU A 174 -1.12 18.95 5.12
N TRP A 175 -1.24 17.73 4.59
CA TRP A 175 -0.10 16.87 4.26
C TRP A 175 0.77 17.51 3.18
N GLU A 176 0.17 17.92 2.05
CA GLU A 176 0.94 18.55 0.97
C GLU A 176 1.38 19.97 1.35
N ALA A 177 0.63 20.71 2.18
CA ALA A 177 1.09 22.01 2.67
C ALA A 177 2.37 21.88 3.51
N SER A 178 2.46 20.88 4.39
CA SER A 178 3.67 20.59 5.17
C SER A 178 4.87 20.30 4.25
N ILE A 179 4.67 19.43 3.25
CA ILE A 179 5.72 19.07 2.28
C ILE A 179 6.14 20.28 1.43
N SER A 180 5.20 21.12 1.01
CA SER A 180 5.49 22.32 0.21
C SER A 180 6.37 23.36 0.93
N LYS A 181 6.34 23.35 2.27
CA LYS A 181 7.19 24.18 3.15
C LYS A 181 8.58 23.58 3.36
N GLY A 182 8.78 22.32 2.99
CA GLY A 182 10.01 21.56 3.19
C GLY A 182 10.03 20.71 4.46
N ASP A 183 8.90 20.58 5.15
CA ASP A 183 8.75 19.68 6.30
C ASP A 183 8.38 18.26 5.82
N TRP A 184 8.71 17.24 6.62
CA TRP A 184 8.30 15.87 6.36
C TRP A 184 7.39 15.36 7.49
N PRO A 185 6.06 15.25 7.28
CA PRO A 185 5.10 14.95 8.35
C PRO A 185 4.93 13.45 8.62
N SER A 186 5.84 12.61 8.14
CA SER A 186 5.76 11.15 8.27
C SER A 186 7.00 10.59 8.97
N ALA A 187 6.82 9.50 9.72
CA ALA A 187 7.94 8.72 10.22
C ALA A 187 8.70 8.05 9.07
N LEU A 188 9.95 7.63 9.33
CA LEU A 188 10.70 6.82 8.37
C LEU A 188 10.16 5.38 8.35
N PRO A 189 10.16 4.71 7.17
CA PRO A 189 9.84 3.30 7.09
C PRO A 189 10.88 2.46 7.85
N PRO A 190 10.53 1.22 8.26
CA PRO A 190 11.46 0.37 9.02
C PRO A 190 12.74 0.07 8.23
N SER A 191 13.90 0.15 8.88
CA SER A 191 15.22 0.01 8.25
C SER A 191 15.44 -1.34 7.56
N THR A 192 14.79 -2.41 8.03
CA THR A 192 14.79 -3.74 7.40
C THR A 192 14.29 -3.70 5.94
N PHE A 193 13.51 -2.69 5.58
CA PHE A 193 12.97 -2.49 4.23
C PHE A 193 13.66 -1.36 3.46
N SER A 194 14.85 -0.92 3.88
CA SER A 194 15.61 0.15 3.21
C SER A 194 15.76 -0.08 1.70
N ARG A 195 15.95 -1.33 1.27
CA ARG A 195 16.03 -1.73 -0.16
C ARG A 195 14.78 -1.39 -0.99
N CYS A 196 13.64 -1.15 -0.35
CA CYS A 196 12.39 -0.80 -1.02
C CYS A 196 12.30 0.69 -1.33
N TYR A 197 13.23 1.51 -0.82
CA TYR A 197 13.22 2.95 -0.96
C TYR A 197 14.50 3.44 -1.63
N LEU A 198 14.34 4.33 -2.60
CA LEU A 198 15.44 5.04 -3.28
C LEU A 198 15.77 6.34 -2.55
#